data_AF-A0A9D2N765-F1
#
_entry.id   AF-A0A9D2N765-F1
#
_cell.length_a   1.000
_cell.length_b   1.000
_cell.length_c   1.000
_cell.angle_alpha   90.00
_cell.angle_beta   90.00
_cell.angle_gamma   90.00
#
_symmetry.space_group_name_H-M   'P 1'
#
loop_
_entity.id
_entity.type
_entity.pdbx_description
1 polymer ?
#
loop_
_entity_poly.entity_id
_entity_poly.type
_entity_poly.pdbx_seq_one_letter_code
_entity_poly.pdbx_strand_id
1 'polypeptide(L)'
;MEAGTKVKKNLIEYLLKEKAKHKGKWLTWDAVNEYRRRAQNLKKSSGEITKDLRLLILELMDEYGVTEIEAINIVNGYNTADYVQKYTLMQKAGFVFISIDL
;
A
#
# COMPACT_ATOMS: atom_id res chain seq x y z
N MET A 1 -30.79 -7.51 0.67
CA MET A 1 -29.78 -8.16 -0.20
C MET A 1 -29.08 -7.19 -1.15
N GLU A 2 -29.74 -6.12 -1.65
CA GLU A 2 -29.15 -5.19 -2.63
C GLU A 2 -27.97 -4.33 -2.14
N ALA A 3 -27.96 -3.91 -0.88
CA ALA A 3 -26.92 -3.02 -0.35
C ALA A 3 -25.51 -3.65 -0.39
N GLY A 4 -25.39 -4.94 -0.07
CA GLY A 4 -24.10 -5.64 -0.06
C GLY A 4 -23.50 -5.80 -1.47
N THR A 5 -24.34 -6.05 -2.47
CA THR A 5 -23.92 -6.16 -3.88
C THR A 5 -23.40 -4.82 -4.41
N LYS A 6 -24.10 -3.72 -4.09
CA LYS A 6 -23.69 -2.36 -4.49
C LYS A 6 -22.33 -1.96 -3.90
N VAL A 7 -22.11 -2.26 -2.62
CA VAL A 7 -20.83 -1.96 -1.94
C VAL A 7 -19.67 -2.73 -2.59
N LYS A 8 -19.86 -4.02 -2.88
CA LYS A 8 -18.83 -4.85 -3.55
C LYS A 8 -18.48 -4.30 -4.93
N LYS A 9 -19.47 -3.91 -5.73
CA LYS A 9 -19.25 -3.32 -7.06
C LYS A 9 -18.42 -2.03 -6.97
N ASN A 10 -18.79 -1.13 -6.05
CA ASN A 10 -18.06 0.12 -5.83
C ASN A 10 -16.59 -0.12 -5.41
N LEU A 11 -16.36 -1.11 -4.55
CA LEU A 11 -15.01 -1.49 -4.12
C LEU A 11 -14.18 -2.03 -5.29
N ILE A 12 -14.76 -2.90 -6.14
CA ILE A 12 -14.05 -3.44 -7.31
C ILE A 12 -13.70 -2.32 -8.30
N GLU A 13 -14.65 -1.43 -8.60
CA GLU A 13 -14.40 -0.28 -9.48
C GLU A 13 -13.29 0.63 -8.93
N TYR A 14 -13.27 0.87 -7.62
CA TYR A 14 -12.20 1.59 -6.95
C TYR A 14 -10.85 0.88 -7.11
N LEU A 15 -10.77 -0.42 -6.80
CA LEU A 15 -9.52 -1.19 -6.89
C LEU A 15 -8.97 -1.25 -8.31
N LEU A 16 -9.83 -1.39 -9.33
CA LEU A 16 -9.43 -1.37 -10.74
C LEU A 16 -8.88 0.00 -11.17
N LYS A 17 -9.51 1.10 -10.72
CA LYS A 17 -9.01 2.47 -10.98
C LYS A 17 -7.66 2.70 -10.31
N GLU A 18 -7.48 2.26 -9.08
CA GLU A 18 -6.19 2.39 -8.37
C GLU A 18 -5.13 1.48 -8.99
N LYS A 19 -5.48 0.26 -9.40
CA LYS A 19 -4.59 -0.65 -10.13
C LYS A 19 -4.08 -0.02 -11.43
N ALA A 20 -4.94 0.67 -12.18
CA ALA A 20 -4.56 1.34 -13.42
C ALA A 20 -3.58 2.51 -13.20
N LYS A 21 -3.58 3.12 -12.00
CA LYS A 21 -2.65 4.19 -11.62
C LYS A 21 -1.37 3.68 -10.98
N HIS A 22 -1.39 2.45 -10.44
CA HIS A 22 -0.27 1.88 -9.71
C HIS A 22 0.96 1.74 -10.61
N LYS A 23 2.12 2.04 -10.02
CA LYS A 23 3.44 1.95 -10.64
C LYS A 23 4.37 1.21 -9.69
N GLY A 24 5.38 0.55 -10.24
CA GLY A 24 6.37 -0.18 -9.45
C GLY A 24 5.92 -1.58 -9.03
N LYS A 25 6.51 -2.07 -7.95
CA LYS A 25 6.30 -3.40 -7.37
C LYS A 25 5.06 -3.41 -6.48
N TRP A 26 4.43 -4.57 -6.33
CA TRP A 26 3.35 -4.76 -5.36
C TRP A 26 3.91 -4.76 -3.94
N LEU A 27 3.29 -3.99 -3.04
CA LEU A 27 3.67 -3.96 -1.63
C LEU A 27 3.42 -5.31 -0.96
N THR A 28 4.45 -5.83 -0.29
CA THR A 28 4.40 -7.10 0.47
C THR A 28 4.77 -6.88 1.93
N TRP A 29 4.53 -7.90 2.77
CA TRP A 29 5.00 -7.89 4.16
C TRP A 29 6.53 -7.80 4.26
N ASP A 30 7.27 -8.48 3.37
CA ASP A 30 8.73 -8.42 3.35
C ASP A 30 9.23 -6.99 3.07
N ALA A 31 8.61 -6.32 2.09
CA ALA A 31 8.91 -4.93 1.79
C ALA A 31 8.61 -4.01 2.99
N VAL A 32 7.42 -4.13 3.59
CA VAL A 32 7.04 -3.37 4.79
C VAL A 32 8.05 -3.57 5.92
N ASN A 33 8.41 -4.83 6.21
CA ASN A 33 9.31 -5.16 7.30
C ASN A 33 10.72 -4.61 7.06
N GLU A 34 11.23 -4.70 5.83
CA GLU A 34 12.54 -4.17 5.48
C GLU A 34 12.59 -2.64 5.63
N TYR A 35 11.59 -1.92 5.11
CA TYR A 35 11.55 -0.46 5.22
C TYR A 35 11.35 0.01 6.67
N ARG A 36 10.58 -0.73 7.48
CA ARG A 36 10.45 -0.46 8.92
C ARG A 36 11.77 -0.64 9.65
N ARG A 37 12.48 -1.73 9.37
CA ARG A 37 13.79 -2.02 9.96
C ARG A 37 14.81 -0.93 9.59
N ARG A 38 14.88 -0.55 8.32
CA ARG A 38 15.72 0.56 7.85
C ARG A 38 15.35 1.87 8.54
N ALA A 39 14.05 2.18 8.66
CA ALA A 39 13.59 3.40 9.32
C ALA A 39 13.94 3.43 10.82
N GLN A 40 13.86 2.32 11.53
CA GLN A 40 14.23 2.24 12.95
C GLN A 40 15.68 2.68 13.18
N ASN A 41 16.60 2.36 12.27
CA ASN A 41 18.00 2.77 12.36
C ASN A 41 18.24 4.25 12.04
N LEU A 42 17.28 4.92 11.39
CA LEU A 42 17.36 6.32 10.97
C LEU A 42 16.59 7.27 11.90
N LYS A 43 15.69 6.73 12.73
CA LYS A 43 14.84 7.52 13.62
C LYS A 43 15.66 8.13 14.75
N LYS A 44 15.53 9.43 14.89
CA LYS A 44 15.95 10.13 16.10
C LYS A 44 14.90 9.94 17.20
N SER A 45 15.35 9.99 18.44
CA SER A 45 14.46 10.04 19.62
C SER A 45 13.52 11.24 19.61
N SER A 46 13.84 12.31 18.87
CA SER A 46 12.97 13.49 18.70
C SER A 46 11.73 13.25 17.81
N GLY A 47 11.69 12.17 17.04
CA GLY A 47 10.60 11.90 16.09
C GLY A 47 10.63 12.76 14.81
N GLU A 48 11.63 13.63 14.65
CA GLU A 48 11.81 14.45 13.44
C GLU A 48 12.15 13.59 12.22
N ILE A 49 11.58 13.95 11.06
CA ILE A 49 11.98 13.37 9.79
C ILE A 49 13.33 13.97 9.39
N THR A 50 14.37 13.15 9.47
CA THR A 50 15.71 13.49 8.96
C THR A 50 15.74 13.42 7.44
N LYS A 51 16.77 14.02 6.84
CA LYS A 51 17.03 13.90 5.39
C LYS A 51 17.08 12.43 4.94
N ASP A 52 17.73 11.56 5.71
CA ASP A 52 17.88 10.15 5.36
C ASP A 52 16.55 9.40 5.46
N LEU A 53 15.73 9.70 6.48
CA LEU A 53 14.38 9.12 6.57
C LEU A 53 13.50 9.61 5.42
N ARG A 54 13.65 10.87 4.98
CA ARG A 54 12.95 11.41 3.82
C ARG A 54 13.35 10.69 2.52
N LEU A 55 14.64 10.41 2.34
CA LEU A 55 15.13 9.64 1.19
C LEU A 55 14.57 8.21 1.20
N LEU A 56 14.52 7.55 2.36
CA LEU A 56 13.92 6.22 2.49
C LEU A 56 12.42 6.22 2.13
N ILE A 57 11.68 7.27 2.52
CA ILE A 57 10.26 7.44 2.15
C ILE A 57 10.11 7.59 0.63
N LEU A 58 10.96 8.39 -0.01
CA LEU A 58 10.92 8.59 -1.47
C LEU A 58 11.23 7.29 -2.23
N GLU A 59 12.22 6.53 -1.76
CA GLU A 59 12.56 5.21 -2.31
C GLU A 59 11.36 4.25 -2.22
N LEU A 60 10.68 4.19 -1.08
CA LEU A 60 9.49 3.36 -0.88
C LEU A 60 8.35 3.74 -1.84
N MET A 61 8.12 5.05 -2.00
CA MET A 61 7.10 5.58 -2.93
C MET A 61 7.41 5.23 -4.38
N ASP A 62 8.66 5.36 -4.80
CA ASP A 62 9.09 5.06 -6.16
C ASP A 62 9.06 3.56 -6.46
N GLU A 63 9.59 2.74 -5.54
CA GLU A 63 9.68 1.30 -5.74
C GLU A 63 8.31 0.60 -5.74
N TYR A 64 7.39 1.02 -4.88
CA TYR A 64 6.12 0.31 -4.64
C TYR A 64 4.87 1.12 -4.99
N GLY A 65 5.03 2.32 -5.55
CA GLY A 65 3.89 3.17 -5.93
C GLY A 65 2.93 3.43 -4.77
N VAL A 66 3.46 3.53 -3.55
CA VAL A 66 2.70 3.98 -2.38
C VAL A 66 2.64 5.49 -2.35
N THR A 67 1.54 6.02 -1.83
CA THR A 67 1.44 7.47 -1.58
C THR A 67 2.39 7.88 -0.46
N GLU A 68 2.70 9.17 -0.38
CA GLU A 68 3.57 9.70 0.67
C GLU A 68 3.05 9.41 2.08
N ILE A 69 1.74 9.56 2.29
CA ILE A 69 1.11 9.26 3.59
C ILE A 69 1.19 7.77 3.94
N GLU A 70 1.02 6.88 2.95
CA GLU A 70 1.19 5.44 3.13
C GLU A 70 2.63 5.09 3.47
N ALA A 71 3.60 5.67 2.75
CA ALA A 71 5.02 5.47 3.02
C ALA A 71 5.40 5.93 4.43
N ILE A 72 4.96 7.13 4.84
CA ILE A 72 5.16 7.65 6.20
C ILE A 72 4.55 6.71 7.25
N ASN A 73 3.35 6.21 7.02
CA ASN A 73 2.70 5.30 7.95
C ASN A 73 3.43 3.95 8.01
N ILE A 74 3.87 3.41 6.87
CA ILE A 74 4.64 2.17 6.80
C ILE A 74 5.93 2.28 7.60
N VAL A 75 6.76 3.32 7.38
CA VAL A 75 8.02 3.50 8.13
C VAL A 75 7.78 3.75 9.62
N ASN A 76 6.59 4.22 9.99
CA ASN A 76 6.15 4.35 11.37
C ASN A 76 5.45 3.12 11.97
N GLY A 77 5.16 2.11 11.15
CA GLY A 77 4.49 0.88 11.58
C GLY A 77 2.98 1.01 11.75
N TYR A 78 2.36 2.07 11.22
CA TYR A 78 0.92 2.30 11.29
C TYR A 78 0.21 1.70 10.07
N ASN A 79 -0.96 1.09 10.30
CA ASN A 79 -1.89 0.57 9.29
C ASN A 79 -1.25 -0.38 8.24
N THR A 80 -0.12 -1.00 8.58
CA THR A 80 0.68 -1.80 7.64
C THR A 80 -0.10 -2.97 7.05
N ALA A 81 -0.92 -3.64 7.86
CA ALA A 81 -1.80 -4.72 7.42
C ALA A 81 -2.82 -4.24 6.37
N ASP A 82 -3.43 -3.07 6.57
CA ASP A 82 -4.42 -2.51 5.66
C ASP A 82 -3.79 -2.14 4.31
N TYR A 83 -2.56 -1.61 4.32
CA TYR A 83 -1.84 -1.31 3.08
C TYR A 83 -1.46 -2.58 2.32
N VAL A 84 -0.88 -3.58 2.98
CA VAL A 84 -0.58 -4.86 2.31
C VAL A 84 -1.86 -5.50 1.75
N GLN A 85 -2.97 -5.45 2.50
CA GLN A 85 -4.26 -5.94 2.02
C GLN A 85 -4.79 -5.14 0.82
N LYS A 86 -4.76 -3.80 0.87
CA LYS A 86 -5.14 -2.93 -0.26
C LYS A 86 -4.39 -3.32 -1.52
N TYR A 87 -3.07 -3.43 -1.46
CA TYR A 87 -2.24 -3.74 -2.63
C TYR A 87 -2.45 -5.18 -3.10
N THR A 88 -2.67 -6.13 -2.20
CA THR A 88 -3.05 -7.52 -2.55
C THR A 88 -4.39 -7.57 -3.28
N LEU A 89 -5.39 -6.82 -2.80
CA LEU A 89 -6.70 -6.74 -3.44
C LEU A 89 -6.63 -6.03 -4.78
N MET A 90 -5.86 -4.94 -4.90
CA MET A 90 -5.58 -4.26 -6.17
C MET A 90 -4.92 -5.21 -7.17
N GLN A 91 -3.92 -5.98 -6.76
CA GLN A 91 -3.25 -6.96 -7.63
C GLN A 91 -4.26 -7.97 -8.20
N LYS A 92 -5.16 -8.48 -7.35
CA LYS A 92 -6.19 -9.47 -7.69
C LYS A 92 -7.42 -8.89 -8.39
N ALA A 93 -7.65 -7.57 -8.33
CA ALA A 93 -8.74 -6.90 -9.02
C ALA A 93 -8.56 -7.10 -10.54
N GLY A 94 -9.42 -7.95 -11.12
CA GLY A 94 -9.31 -8.47 -12.49
C GLY A 94 -9.47 -9.98 -12.58
N PHE A 95 -8.85 -10.76 -11.67
CA PHE A 95 -9.07 -12.21 -11.57
C PHE A 95 -10.43 -12.54 -10.95
N VAL A 96 -10.84 -11.73 -9.98
CA VAL A 96 -12.14 -11.83 -9.31
C VAL A 96 -13.30 -11.58 -10.28
N PHE A 97 -13.10 -10.79 -11.34
CA PHE A 97 -14.15 -10.51 -12.33
C PHE A 97 -14.45 -11.76 -13.18
N ILE A 98 -13.41 -12.47 -13.63
CA ILE A 98 -13.54 -13.69 -14.45
C ILE A 98 -14.26 -14.82 -13.67
N SER A 99 -14.08 -14.88 -12.35
CA SER A 99 -14.63 -15.96 -11.52
C SER A 99 -16.03 -15.69 -10.96
N ILE A 100 -16.56 -14.46 -11.10
CA ILE A 100 -17.96 -14.14 -10.76
C ILE A 100 -18.86 -14.23 -12.00
N ASP A 101 -18.28 -14.12 -13.20
CA ASP A 101 -18.99 -14.22 -14.48
C ASP A 101 -18.96 -15.64 -15.12
N LEU A 102 -18.40 -16.65 -14.42
CA LEU A 102 -18.37 -18.08 -14.80
C LEU A 102 -19.33 -18.92 -13.95
#